data_AF-A0A817ZJ07-F1
#
_entry.id   AF-A0A817ZJ07-F1
#
_cell.length_a   1.000
_cell.length_b   1.000
_cell.length_c   1.000
_cell.angle_alpha   90.00
_cell.angle_beta   90.00
_cell.angle_gamma   90.00
#
_symmetry.space_group_name_H-M   'P 1'
#
loop_
_entity.id
_entity.type
_entity.pdbx_description
1 polymer ?
#
loop_
_entity_poly.entity_id
_entity_poly.type
_entity_poly.pdbx_seq_one_letter_code
_entity_poly.pdbx_strand_id
1 'polypeptide(L)'
;MSYNNDKIKFLEDKLEQLKQAAASYQLRTTWFLVDEISGKRRYNNASKIKRTDGTKINSTNELMKEWKIYFEDLLNVKSNTSQDTQAIPPAPEDLPINQGPITIEEVEQAVKQLKNGKSPGLDYAITPEVLKYGGK
;
A
#
# COMPACT_ATOMS: atom_id res chain seq x y z
N MET A 1 -34.21 -35.68 -19.35
CA MET A 1 -34.49 -35.54 -17.90
C MET A 1 -33.23 -35.28 -17.05
N SER A 2 -32.04 -35.79 -17.37
CA SER A 2 -30.81 -35.59 -16.55
C SER A 2 -30.37 -34.13 -16.40
N TYR A 3 -30.18 -33.42 -17.52
CA TYR A 3 -29.56 -32.08 -17.53
C TYR A 3 -30.27 -31.02 -16.66
N ASN A 4 -31.61 -30.98 -16.67
CA ASN A 4 -32.36 -30.05 -15.82
C ASN A 4 -32.24 -30.40 -14.34
N ASN A 5 -32.19 -31.69 -14.02
CA ASN A 5 -32.02 -32.15 -12.64
C ASN A 5 -30.62 -31.84 -12.12
N ASP A 6 -29.60 -32.01 -12.97
CA ASP A 6 -28.21 -31.66 -12.66
C ASP A 6 -28.05 -30.16 -12.42
N LYS A 7 -28.73 -29.32 -13.21
CA LYS A 7 -28.74 -27.87 -13.04
C LYS A 7 -29.42 -27.44 -11.73
N ILE A 8 -30.55 -28.06 -11.38
CA ILE A 8 -31.26 -27.78 -10.13
C ILE A 8 -30.37 -28.13 -8.94
N LYS A 9 -29.78 -29.34 -8.96
CA LYS A 9 -28.88 -29.82 -7.90
C LYS A 9 -27.67 -28.89 -7.70
N PHE A 10 -27.09 -28.39 -8.79
CA PHE A 10 -26.00 -27.42 -8.74
C PHE A 10 -26.40 -26.08 -8.08
N LEU A 11 -27.61 -25.60 -8.35
CA LEU A 11 -28.11 -24.35 -7.76
C LEU A 11 -28.44 -24.53 -6.26
N GLU A 12 -28.98 -25.68 -5.88
CA GLU A 12 -29.26 -26.03 -4.48
C GLU A 12 -27.98 -26.06 -3.63
N ASP A 13 -26.94 -26.72 -4.13
CA ASP A 13 -25.62 -26.78 -3.47
C ASP A 13 -25.01 -25.38 -3.27
N LYS A 14 -25.08 -24.51 -4.29
CA LYS A 14 -24.63 -23.12 -4.17
C LYS A 14 -25.43 -22.30 -3.16
N LEU A 15 -26.73 -22.53 -3.06
CA LEU A 15 -27.58 -21.85 -2.08
C LEU A 15 -27.26 -22.31 -0.65
N GLU A 16 -26.92 -23.58 -0.45
CA GLU A 16 -26.48 -24.11 0.84
C GLU A 16 -25.16 -23.47 1.27
N GLN A 17 -24.18 -23.42 0.37
CA GLN A 17 -22.89 -22.74 0.61
C GLN A 17 -23.07 -21.25 0.95
N LEU A 18 -23.99 -20.56 0.27
CA LEU A 18 -24.30 -19.14 0.54
C LEU A 18 -24.83 -18.95 1.96
N LYS A 19 -25.77 -19.80 2.40
CA LYS A 19 -26.35 -19.74 3.75
C LYS A 19 -25.29 -20.00 4.83
N GLN A 20 -24.43 -20.99 4.63
CA GLN A 20 -23.35 -21.30 5.57
C GLN A 20 -22.33 -20.16 5.67
N ALA A 21 -21.94 -19.58 4.52
CA ALA A 21 -21.03 -18.44 4.48
C ALA A 21 -21.62 -17.21 5.19
N ALA A 22 -22.93 -16.96 5.03
CA ALA A 22 -23.63 -15.87 5.69
C ALA A 22 -23.71 -16.07 7.21
N ALA A 23 -24.02 -17.29 7.66
CA ALA A 23 -24.02 -17.65 9.07
C ALA A 23 -22.62 -17.54 9.71
N SER A 24 -21.56 -17.76 8.92
CA SER A 24 -20.17 -17.71 9.37
C SER A 24 -19.53 -16.32 9.23
N TYR A 25 -20.32 -15.26 8.95
CA TYR A 25 -19.87 -13.89 8.73
C TYR A 25 -18.77 -13.72 7.66
N GLN A 26 -18.71 -14.61 6.68
CA GLN A 26 -17.73 -14.52 5.59
C GLN A 26 -18.27 -13.64 4.45
N LEU A 27 -18.30 -12.31 4.64
CA LEU A 27 -18.88 -11.36 3.68
C LEU A 27 -18.29 -11.47 2.26
N ARG A 28 -17.00 -11.80 2.13
CA ARG A 28 -16.37 -11.94 0.82
C ARG A 28 -16.91 -13.13 0.03
N THR A 29 -17.10 -14.27 0.70
CA THR A 29 -17.59 -15.50 0.05
C THR A 29 -19.08 -15.41 -0.24
N THR A 30 -19.87 -14.76 0.64
CA THR A 30 -21.29 -14.52 0.37
C THR A 30 -21.51 -13.64 -0.87
N TRP A 31 -20.80 -12.52 -0.98
CA TRP A 31 -20.91 -11.65 -2.15
C TRP A 31 -20.41 -12.32 -3.43
N PHE A 32 -19.33 -13.11 -3.36
CA PHE A 32 -18.85 -13.90 -4.49
C PHE A 32 -19.91 -14.88 -5.01
N LEU A 33 -20.57 -15.62 -4.10
CA LEU A 33 -21.63 -16.58 -4.45
C LEU A 33 -22.87 -15.88 -5.05
N VAL A 34 -23.24 -14.70 -4.52
CA VAL A 34 -24.34 -13.88 -5.08
C VAL A 34 -24.02 -13.42 -6.49
N ASP A 35 -22.80 -12.94 -6.75
CA ASP A 35 -22.37 -12.53 -8.10
C ASP A 35 -22.32 -13.72 -9.06
N GLU A 36 -21.96 -14.90 -8.57
CA GLU A 36 -21.90 -16.12 -9.38
C GLU A 36 -23.30 -16.66 -9.74
N ILE A 37 -24.25 -16.65 -8.80
CA ILE A 37 -25.64 -17.06 -9.03
C ILE A 37 -26.35 -16.05 -9.94
N SER A 38 -26.12 -14.75 -9.74
CA SER A 38 -26.76 -13.68 -10.53
C SER A 38 -26.16 -13.51 -11.93
N GLY A 39 -25.10 -14.25 -12.27
CA GLY A 39 -24.42 -14.15 -13.56
C GLY A 39 -23.67 -12.82 -13.78
N LYS A 40 -23.59 -11.95 -12.76
CA LYS A 40 -22.88 -10.66 -12.79
C LYS A 40 -21.38 -10.80 -12.62
N ARG A 41 -20.81 -11.94 -13.02
CA ARG A 41 -19.40 -12.26 -12.79
C ARG A 41 -18.55 -11.22 -13.52
N ARG A 42 -18.04 -10.23 -12.78
CA ARG A 42 -17.03 -9.32 -13.30
C ARG A 42 -15.77 -10.15 -13.53
N TYR A 43 -15.47 -10.40 -14.80
CA TYR A 43 -14.27 -11.09 -15.24
C TYR A 43 -13.05 -10.17 -15.04
N ASN A 44 -12.67 -9.90 -13.79
CA ASN A 44 -11.51 -9.10 -13.45
C ASN A 44 -10.29 -9.99 -13.19
N ASN A 45 -9.97 -10.86 -14.14
CA ASN A 45 -8.72 -11.64 -14.12
C ASN A 45 -7.80 -11.29 -15.29
N ALA A 46 -8.02 -10.14 -15.96
CA ALA A 46 -6.93 -9.56 -16.72
C ALA A 46 -5.95 -8.99 -15.70
N SER A 47 -4.88 -9.73 -15.43
CA SER A 47 -3.65 -9.17 -14.86
C SER A 47 -3.36 -7.87 -15.60
N LYS A 48 -3.51 -6.74 -14.90
CA LYS A 48 -3.15 -5.42 -15.45
C LYS A 48 -1.64 -5.29 -15.67
N ILE A 49 -0.88 -6.29 -15.22
CA ILE A 49 0.56 -6.35 -15.26
C ILE A 49 0.98 -7.00 -16.56
N LYS A 50 1.78 -6.27 -17.32
CA LYS A 50 2.44 -6.72 -18.54
C LYS A 50 3.93 -6.83 -18.25
N ARG A 51 4.59 -7.70 -19.00
CA ARG A 51 6.05 -7.72 -19.10
C ARG A 51 6.56 -6.43 -19.74
N THR A 52 7.88 -6.24 -19.69
CA THR A 52 8.58 -5.13 -20.35
C THR A 52 8.35 -5.11 -21.87
N ASP A 53 8.16 -6.27 -22.50
CA ASP A 53 7.81 -6.42 -23.93
C ASP A 53 6.31 -6.17 -24.24
N GLY A 54 5.50 -5.84 -23.23
CA GLY A 54 4.07 -5.58 -23.37
C GLY A 54 3.18 -6.83 -23.39
N THR A 55 3.75 -8.03 -23.27
CA THR A 55 2.98 -9.28 -23.18
C THR A 55 2.28 -9.43 -21.84
N LYS A 56 1.11 -10.07 -21.83
CA LYS A 56 0.34 -10.30 -20.60
C LYS A 56 0.92 -11.48 -19.82
N ILE A 57 0.97 -11.33 -18.50
CA ILE A 57 1.42 -12.38 -17.59
C ILE A 57 0.19 -13.12 -17.07
N ASN A 58 0.08 -14.42 -17.34
CA ASN A 58 -1.14 -15.19 -17.07
C ASN A 58 -1.03 -16.08 -15.81
N SER A 59 0.14 -16.17 -15.19
CA SER A 59 0.40 -17.02 -14.03
C SER A 59 1.18 -16.28 -12.94
N THR A 60 0.88 -16.58 -11.67
CA THR A 60 1.61 -16.06 -10.52
C THR A 60 3.10 -16.43 -10.56
N ASN A 61 3.43 -17.63 -11.06
CA ASN A 61 4.83 -18.08 -11.16
C ASN A 61 5.61 -17.29 -12.21
N GLU A 62 4.96 -16.95 -13.33
CA GLU A 62 5.56 -16.10 -14.36
C GLU A 62 5.74 -14.66 -13.83
N LEU A 63 4.76 -14.16 -13.09
CA LEU A 63 4.84 -12.86 -12.44
C LEU A 63 6.04 -12.81 -11.49
N MET A 64 6.20 -13.79 -10.61
CA MET A 64 7.34 -13.83 -9.68
C MET A 64 8.70 -13.82 -10.39
N LYS A 65 8.82 -14.51 -11.53
CA LYS A 65 10.05 -14.50 -12.34
C LYS A 65 10.33 -13.12 -12.95
N GLU A 66 9.31 -12.48 -13.52
CA GLU A 66 9.42 -11.13 -14.08
C GLU A 66 9.78 -10.09 -13.03
N TRP A 67 9.14 -10.17 -11.85
CA TRP A 67 9.45 -9.30 -10.72
C TRP A 67 10.89 -9.48 -10.24
N LYS A 68 11.40 -10.72 -10.22
CA LYS A 68 12.80 -10.99 -9.89
C LYS A 68 13.74 -10.28 -10.88
N ILE A 69 13.53 -10.46 -12.19
CA ILE A 69 14.36 -9.84 -13.23
C ILE A 69 14.31 -8.31 -13.13
N TYR A 70 13.11 -7.75 -13.00
CA TYR A 70 12.92 -6.31 -12.90
C TYR A 70 13.65 -5.70 -11.71
N PHE A 71 13.53 -6.31 -10.53
CA PHE A 71 14.21 -5.80 -9.34
C PHE A 71 15.70 -6.09 -9.32
N GLU A 72 16.13 -7.19 -9.93
CA GLU A 72 17.55 -7.49 -10.09
C GLU A 72 18.23 -6.44 -10.97
N ASP A 73 17.60 -6.04 -12.07
CA ASP A 73 18.08 -4.94 -12.91
C ASP A 73 18.03 -3.59 -12.18
N LEU A 74 16.91 -3.27 -11.53
CA LEU A 74 16.71 -1.98 -10.85
C LEU A 74 17.65 -1.77 -9.65
N LEU A 75 17.85 -2.80 -8.82
CA LEU A 75 18.54 -2.69 -7.53
C LEU A 75 20.01 -3.07 -7.60
N ASN A 76 20.41 -3.93 -8.54
CA ASN A 76 21.80 -4.37 -8.67
C ASN A 76 22.55 -3.64 -9.78
N VAL A 77 22.06 -2.47 -10.22
CA VAL A 77 22.88 -1.55 -11.02
C VAL A 77 24.12 -1.24 -10.19
N LYS A 78 25.26 -1.84 -10.58
CA LYS A 78 26.57 -1.45 -10.06
C LYS A 78 26.66 0.05 -10.27
N SER A 79 26.73 0.79 -9.17
CA SER A 79 26.79 2.25 -9.19
C SER A 79 28.04 2.67 -9.95
N ASN A 80 27.90 2.88 -11.26
CA ASN A 80 28.84 3.67 -12.05
C ASN A 80 28.72 5.15 -11.67
N THR A 81 27.77 5.49 -10.79
CA THR A 81 27.87 6.66 -9.94
C THR A 81 29.11 6.49 -9.10
N SER A 82 30.23 7.00 -9.60
CA SER A 82 31.31 7.50 -8.76
C SER A 82 30.62 8.12 -7.56
N GLN A 83 30.85 7.58 -6.36
CA GLN A 83 30.62 8.32 -5.12
C GLN A 83 31.64 9.46 -5.05
N ASP A 84 31.74 10.23 -6.13
CA ASP A 84 32.21 11.58 -6.06
C ASP A 84 31.02 12.29 -5.42
N THR A 85 31.00 12.25 -4.10
CA THR A 85 30.17 13.12 -3.29
C THR A 85 30.50 14.52 -3.78
N GLN A 86 29.74 15.00 -4.77
CA GLN A 86 29.83 16.36 -5.24
C GLN A 86 29.68 17.21 -4.00
N ALA A 87 30.78 17.84 -3.60
CA ALA A 87 30.76 18.75 -2.48
C ALA A 87 29.69 19.78 -2.79
N ILE A 88 28.63 19.81 -1.98
CA ILE A 88 27.56 20.78 -2.15
C ILE A 88 28.22 22.14 -2.01
N PRO A 89 28.22 22.99 -3.06
CA PRO A 89 28.84 24.30 -2.95
C PRO A 89 28.12 25.09 -1.86
N PRO A 90 28.83 25.90 -1.08
CA PRO A 90 28.21 26.73 -0.07
C PRO A 90 27.13 27.61 -0.69
N ALA A 91 26.08 27.90 0.08
CA ALA A 91 25.06 28.84 -0.36
C ALA A 91 25.72 30.19 -0.71
N PRO A 92 25.31 30.84 -1.81
CA PRO A 92 25.90 32.12 -2.21
C PRO A 92 25.59 33.24 -1.22
N GLU A 93 24.49 33.13 -0.48
CA GLU A 93 24.08 34.09 0.54
C GLU A 93 23.54 33.33 1.76
N ASP A 94 23.80 33.89 2.94
CA ASP A 94 23.19 33.41 4.18
C ASP A 94 21.70 33.76 4.19
N LEU A 95 20.89 32.82 4.70
CA LEU A 95 19.48 33.09 4.92
C LEU A 95 19.32 34.17 6.00
N PRO A 96 18.36 35.11 5.85
CA PRO A 96 18.07 36.13 6.86
C PRO A 96 17.31 35.50 8.04
N ILE A 97 17.98 34.61 8.77
CA ILE A 97 17.45 33.89 9.94
C ILE A 97 18.16 34.37 11.20
N ASN A 98 17.42 34.34 12.32
CA ASN A 98 17.99 34.64 13.63
C ASN A 98 18.95 33.51 14.03
N GLN A 99 20.25 33.83 14.18
CA GLN A 99 21.27 32.90 14.67
C GLN A 99 21.55 33.06 16.19
N GLY A 100 20.75 33.88 16.87
CA GLY A 100 20.84 34.08 18.31
C GLY A 100 20.39 32.84 19.12
N PRO A 101 20.47 32.92 20.46
CA PRO A 101 19.99 31.86 21.33
C PRO A 101 18.47 31.66 21.16
N ILE A 102 18.04 30.39 21.21
CA ILE A 102 16.63 30.03 21.12
C ILE A 102 15.86 30.61 22.31
N THR A 103 14.78 31.33 22.03
CA THR A 103 13.88 31.91 23.03
C THR A 103 12.74 30.95 23.39
N ILE A 104 12.13 31.15 24.56
CA ILE A 104 11.00 30.32 25.00
C ILE A 104 9.80 30.54 24.08
N GLU A 105 9.57 31.78 23.66
CA GLU A 105 8.48 32.16 22.75
C GLU A 105 8.62 31.47 21.38
N GLU A 106 9.83 31.36 20.84
CA GLU A 106 10.10 30.62 19.60
C GLU A 106 9.76 29.13 19.75
N VAL A 107 10.14 28.51 20.88
CA VAL A 107 9.81 27.10 21.17
C VAL A 107 8.30 26.91 21.26
N GLU A 108 7.59 27.79 21.99
CA GLU A 108 6.13 27.72 22.09
C GLU A 108 5.45 27.84 20.71
N GLN A 109 5.92 28.76 19.86
CA GLN A 109 5.40 28.92 18.50
C GLN A 109 5.69 27.68 17.64
N ALA A 110 6.90 27.12 17.73
CA ALA A 110 7.27 25.91 17.01
C ALA A 110 6.39 24.71 17.42
N VAL A 111 6.15 24.52 18.72
CA VAL A 111 5.28 23.46 19.24
C VAL A 111 3.83 23.64 18.74
N LYS A 112 3.32 24.88 18.70
CA LYS A 112 1.99 25.18 18.14
C LYS A 112 1.89 24.84 16.64
N GLN A 113 2.96 25.04 15.88
CA GLN A 113 3.01 24.78 14.44
C GLN A 113 3.15 23.29 14.07
N LEU A 114 3.52 22.42 15.02
CA LEU A 114 3.60 20.98 14.78
C LEU A 114 2.27 20.44 14.23
N LYS A 115 2.33 19.39 13.40
CA LYS A 115 1.12 18.73 12.86
C LYS A 115 0.87 17.43 13.61
N ASN A 116 -0.40 17.16 13.91
CA ASN A 116 -0.81 15.91 14.53
C ASN A 116 -0.80 14.78 13.49
N GLY A 117 -0.69 13.53 13.94
CA GLY A 117 -0.67 12.33 13.12
C GLY A 117 0.64 12.12 12.35
N LYS A 118 1.74 12.76 12.77
CA LYS A 118 3.08 12.44 12.25
C LYS A 118 3.68 11.29 13.04
N SER A 119 4.43 10.43 12.33
CA SER A 119 5.16 9.33 12.95
C SER A 119 6.21 9.84 13.94
N PRO A 120 6.45 9.11 15.05
CA PRO A 120 7.55 9.40 15.95
C PRO A 120 8.90 9.22 15.23
N GLY A 121 9.95 9.79 15.81
CA GLY A 121 11.32 9.62 15.33
C GLY A 121 11.90 8.25 15.70
N LEU A 122 13.23 8.16 15.67
CA LEU A 122 14.00 6.97 16.10
C LEU A 122 13.91 6.72 17.62
N ASP A 123 13.38 7.68 18.37
CA ASP A 123 13.03 7.53 19.78
C ASP A 123 11.76 6.70 19.97
N TYR A 124 10.97 6.47 18.91
CA TYR A 124 9.74 5.67 18.83
C TYR A 124 8.61 6.05 19.80
N ALA A 125 8.87 6.92 20.77
CA ALA A 125 7.98 7.23 21.89
C ALA A 125 7.41 8.65 21.85
N ILE A 126 8.14 9.61 21.25
CA ILE A 126 7.76 11.01 21.30
C ILE A 126 7.03 11.38 20.00
N THR A 127 5.72 11.53 20.08
CA THR A 127 4.91 12.04 18.98
C THR A 127 4.66 13.55 19.14
N PRO A 128 4.27 14.26 18.06
CA PRO A 128 3.95 15.69 18.15
C PRO A 128 2.86 16.01 19.17
N GLU A 129 1.91 15.10 19.39
CA GLU A 129 0.84 15.27 20.38
C GLU A 129 1.38 15.27 21.80
N VAL A 130 2.38 14.43 22.08
CA VAL A 130 3.04 14.38 23.39
C VAL A 130 3.68 15.74 23.70
N LEU A 131 4.35 16.35 22.72
CA LEU A 131 4.96 17.67 22.89
C LEU A 131 3.91 18.79 23.05
N LYS A 132 2.78 18.69 22.35
CA LYS A 132 1.71 19.71 22.42
C LYS A 132 0.86 19.65 23.69
N TYR A 133 0.61 18.44 24.20
CA TYR A 133 -0.40 18.22 25.24
C TYR A 133 0.15 17.58 26.51
N GLY A 134 1.34 17.00 26.48
CA GLY A 134 1.92 16.24 27.59
C GLY A 134 2.55 17.09 28.71
N GLY A 135 2.73 18.40 28.50
CA GLY A 135 3.40 19.31 29.43
C GLY A 135 2.49 20.31 30.14
N LYS A 136 1.23 19.95 30.43
CA LYS A 136 0.34 20.78 31.27
C LYS A 136 0.36 20.32 32.73
#